data_AF-A0A9Q5CL28-F1
#
_entry.id   AF-A0A9Q5CL28-F1
#
_cell.length_a   1.000
_cell.length_b   1.000
_cell.length_c   1.000
_cell.angle_alpha   90.00
_cell.angle_beta   90.00
_cell.angle_gamma   90.00
#
_symmetry.space_group_name_H-M   'P 1'
#
loop_
_entity.id
_entity.type
_entity.pdbx_description
1 polymer ?
#
loop_
_entity_poly.entity_id
_entity_poly.type
_entity_poly.pdbx_seq_one_letter_code
_entity_poly.pdbx_strand_id
1 'polypeptide(L)'
;MEKEIENYLIKPLVLFRIIENTGEKYSNFIEKYEILVDTFKQYVIDCYTTKFQEQDRKISAGTAASRARDYINQQWTSLEEKLNIVSGKDLLRSTNRWIKENYKINCSMKSIFNAMKPEDIDREMVEVLNLLTNS
;
A
#
# COMPACT_ATOMS: atom_id res chain seq x y z
N MET A 1 -5.36 7.56 -6.50
CA MET A 1 -5.95 7.63 -5.16
C MET A 1 -5.13 8.62 -4.36
N GLU A 2 -5.73 9.29 -3.40
CA GLU A 2 -4.97 10.06 -2.41
C GLU A 2 -4.38 9.06 -1.40
N LYS A 3 -3.22 9.38 -0.79
CA LYS A 3 -2.63 8.52 0.23
C LYS A 3 -3.55 8.48 1.46
N GLU A 4 -3.90 7.28 1.87
CA GLU A 4 -4.62 7.03 3.12
C GLU A 4 -3.60 6.93 4.26
N ILE A 5 -4.06 7.14 5.51
CA ILE A 5 -3.18 7.03 6.69
C ILE A 5 -2.51 5.65 6.76
N GLU A 6 -3.22 4.60 6.34
CA GLU A 6 -2.72 3.23 6.25
C GLU A 6 -1.51 3.10 5.30
N ASN A 7 -1.45 3.86 4.20
CA ASN A 7 -0.32 3.80 3.27
C ASN A 7 1.00 4.21 3.94
N TYR A 8 0.96 5.10 4.93
CA TYR A 8 2.15 5.51 5.69
C TYR A 8 2.58 4.48 6.73
N LEU A 9 1.67 3.58 7.13
CA LEU A 9 1.92 2.56 8.16
C LEU A 9 2.37 1.23 7.56
N ILE A 10 1.94 0.90 6.35
CA ILE A 10 2.26 -0.35 5.67
C ILE A 10 3.61 -0.22 4.95
N LYS A 11 4.69 -0.18 5.74
CA LYS A 11 6.06 -0.20 5.23
C LYS A 11 6.63 -1.62 5.24
N PRO A 12 7.19 -2.13 4.12
CA PRO A 12 7.68 -3.51 4.07
C PRO A 12 8.69 -3.86 5.16
N LEU A 13 9.57 -2.93 5.53
CA LEU A 13 10.54 -3.13 6.62
C LEU A 13 9.86 -3.26 7.99
N VAL A 14 8.81 -2.48 8.25
CA VAL A 14 8.02 -2.55 9.49
C VAL A 14 7.28 -3.89 9.56
N LEU A 15 6.64 -4.30 8.46
CA LEU A 15 5.97 -5.60 8.37
C LEU A 15 6.95 -6.76 8.58
N PHE A 16 8.17 -6.65 8.05
CA PHE A 16 9.19 -7.68 8.24
C PHE A 16 9.61 -7.83 9.70
N ARG A 17 9.74 -6.73 10.45
CA ARG A 17 10.05 -6.78 11.89
C ARG A 17 8.98 -7.52 12.70
N ILE A 18 7.71 -7.48 12.28
CA ILE A 18 6.63 -8.24 12.93
C ILE A 18 6.87 -9.76 12.84
N ILE A 19 7.58 -10.22 11.80
CA ILE A 19 7.84 -11.64 11.55
C ILE A 19 9.30 -12.05 11.80
N GLU A 20 10.14 -11.18 12.40
CA GLU A 20 11.60 -11.39 12.47
C GLU A 20 12.00 -12.72 13.15
N ASN A 21 11.19 -13.19 14.11
CA ASN A 21 11.44 -14.42 14.85
C ASN A 21 11.08 -15.71 14.09
N THR A 22 10.66 -15.60 12.82
CA THR A 22 10.29 -16.76 11.99
C THR A 22 11.46 -17.38 11.23
N GLY A 23 12.63 -16.73 11.23
CA GLY A 23 13.78 -17.13 10.40
C GLY A 23 13.63 -16.81 8.91
N GLU A 24 12.56 -16.10 8.53
CA GLU A 24 12.36 -15.60 7.17
C GLU A 24 13.44 -14.57 6.80
N LYS A 25 13.92 -14.62 5.55
CA LYS A 25 14.86 -13.63 5.03
C LYS A 25 14.10 -12.44 4.44
N TYR A 26 14.62 -11.23 4.66
CA TYR A 26 13.99 -10.02 4.14
C TYR A 26 13.78 -10.04 2.62
N SER A 27 14.76 -10.54 1.85
CA SER A 27 14.63 -10.66 0.39
C SER A 27 13.44 -11.54 -0.03
N ASN A 28 13.29 -12.71 0.61
CA ASN A 28 12.19 -13.63 0.34
C ASN A 28 10.84 -13.05 0.78
N PHE A 29 10.82 -12.35 1.91
CA PHE A 29 9.64 -11.63 2.38
C PHE A 29 9.19 -10.59 1.35
N ILE A 30 10.11 -9.77 0.84
CA ILE A 30 9.81 -8.72 -0.13
C ILE A 30 9.29 -9.30 -1.45
N GLU A 31 9.92 -10.35 -1.97
CA GLU A 31 9.46 -11.03 -3.19
C GLU A 31 8.02 -11.55 -3.03
N LYS A 32 7.73 -12.25 -1.92
CA LYS A 32 6.37 -12.76 -1.65
C LYS A 32 5.36 -11.63 -1.42
N TYR A 33 5.78 -10.56 -0.75
CA TYR A 33 4.93 -9.42 -0.48
C TYR A 33 4.61 -8.64 -1.75
N GLU A 34 5.58 -8.49 -2.65
CA GLU A 34 5.36 -7.89 -3.96
C GLU A 34 4.39 -8.70 -4.81
N ILE A 35 4.48 -10.04 -4.78
CA ILE A 35 3.48 -10.92 -5.41
C ILE A 35 2.07 -10.67 -4.85
N LEU A 36 1.93 -10.50 -3.53
CA LEU A 36 0.65 -10.12 -2.93
C LEU A 36 0.16 -8.77 -3.47
N VAL A 37 1.03 -7.76 -3.52
CA VAL A 37 0.67 -6.43 -4.03
C VAL A 37 0.29 -6.49 -5.52
N ASP A 38 0.96 -7.31 -6.32
CA ASP A 38 0.64 -7.51 -7.74
C ASP A 38 -0.78 -8.02 -7.98
N THR A 39 -1.38 -8.73 -7.01
CA THR A 39 -2.80 -9.14 -7.09
C THR A 39 -3.78 -7.96 -7.11
N PHE A 40 -3.36 -6.77 -6.68
CA PHE A 40 -4.19 -5.57 -6.67
C PHE A 40 -4.21 -4.83 -8.02
N LYS A 41 -3.32 -5.16 -8.96
CA LYS A 41 -3.14 -4.35 -10.18
C LYS A 41 -4.45 -4.11 -10.94
N GLN A 42 -5.24 -5.15 -11.14
CA GLN A 42 -6.52 -5.03 -11.86
C GLN A 42 -7.52 -4.17 -11.09
N TYR A 43 -7.64 -4.38 -9.77
CA TYR A 43 -8.51 -3.56 -8.94
C TYR A 43 -8.13 -2.07 -9.00
N VAL A 44 -6.84 -1.76 -8.96
CA VAL A 44 -6.37 -0.38 -9.07
C VAL A 44 -6.71 0.21 -10.45
N ILE A 45 -6.56 -0.56 -11.54
CA ILE A 45 -6.98 -0.14 -12.88
C ILE A 45 -8.47 0.21 -12.89
N ASP A 46 -9.31 -0.61 -12.27
CA ASP A 46 -10.76 -0.40 -12.23
C ASP A 46 -11.11 0.87 -11.42
N CYS A 47 -10.47 1.09 -10.27
CA CYS A 47 -10.62 2.33 -9.49
C CYS A 47 -10.25 3.57 -10.30
N TYR A 48 -9.12 3.54 -11.02
CA TYR A 48 -8.68 4.69 -11.83
C TYR A 48 -9.54 4.87 -13.09
N THR A 49 -10.12 3.79 -13.63
CA THR A 49 -11.09 3.87 -14.73
C THR A 49 -12.30 4.70 -14.30
N THR A 50 -12.89 4.36 -13.14
CA THR A 50 -13.99 5.13 -12.56
C THR A 50 -13.59 6.59 -12.32
N LYS A 51 -12.42 6.83 -11.72
CA LYS A 51 -11.94 8.19 -11.44
C LYS A 51 -11.78 9.02 -12.73
N PHE A 52 -11.21 8.47 -13.78
CA PHE A 52 -11.05 9.20 -15.05
C PHE A 52 -12.38 9.48 -15.74
N GLN A 53 -13.35 8.58 -15.63
CA GLN A 53 -14.70 8.80 -16.14
C GLN A 53 -15.46 9.88 -15.35
N GLU A 54 -15.27 9.94 -14.03
CA GLU A 54 -15.84 11.00 -13.18
C GLU A 54 -15.23 12.37 -13.46
N GLN A 55 -13.91 12.42 -13.69
CA GLN A 55 -13.17 13.64 -14.02
C GLN A 55 -13.55 14.20 -15.39
N ASP A 56 -13.79 13.33 -16.38
CA ASP A 56 -14.21 13.73 -17.72
C ASP A 56 -15.43 12.90 -18.16
N ARG A 57 -16.63 13.37 -17.82
CA ARG A 57 -17.88 12.66 -18.15
C ARG A 57 -18.16 12.54 -19.65
N LYS A 58 -17.34 13.15 -20.52
CA LYS A 58 -17.49 13.10 -21.98
C LYS A 58 -16.74 11.92 -22.60
N ILE A 59 -15.77 11.31 -21.89
CA ILE A 59 -15.06 10.15 -22.43
C ILE A 59 -15.86 8.87 -22.24
N SER A 60 -15.71 7.94 -23.19
CA SER A 60 -16.31 6.61 -23.07
C SER A 60 -15.64 5.80 -21.95
N ALA A 61 -16.36 4.82 -21.40
CA ALA A 61 -15.80 3.87 -20.44
C ALA A 61 -14.56 3.14 -20.99
N GLY A 62 -14.55 2.82 -22.29
CA GLY A 62 -13.39 2.20 -22.95
C GLY A 62 -12.17 3.12 -22.99
N THR A 63 -12.37 4.42 -23.25
CA THR A 63 -11.32 5.44 -23.22
C THR A 63 -10.77 5.63 -21.80
N ALA A 64 -11.66 5.73 -20.79
CA ALA A 64 -11.26 5.83 -19.39
C ALA A 64 -10.42 4.61 -18.95
N ALA A 65 -10.85 3.40 -19.34
CA ALA A 65 -10.14 2.16 -19.02
C ALA A 65 -8.77 2.08 -19.71
N SER A 66 -8.66 2.54 -20.96
CA SER A 66 -7.36 2.63 -21.64
C SER A 66 -6.42 3.57 -20.90
N ARG A 67 -6.88 4.78 -20.58
CA ARG A 67 -6.09 5.76 -19.82
C ARG A 67 -5.66 5.22 -18.46
N ALA A 68 -6.55 4.51 -17.76
CA ALA A 68 -6.24 3.87 -16.48
C ALA A 68 -5.14 2.82 -16.62
N ARG A 69 -5.23 1.93 -17.61
CA ARG A 69 -4.16 0.96 -17.88
C ARG A 69 -2.84 1.62 -18.21
N ASP A 70 -2.83 2.65 -19.04
CA ASP A 70 -1.61 3.35 -19.44
C ASP A 70 -0.95 4.01 -18.22
N TYR A 71 -1.72 4.74 -17.42
CA TYR A 71 -1.24 5.35 -16.18
C TYR A 71 -0.70 4.30 -15.20
N ILE A 72 -1.48 3.24 -14.92
CA ILE A 72 -1.07 2.22 -13.96
C ILE A 72 0.16 1.47 -14.44
N ASN A 73 0.27 1.12 -15.72
CA ASN A 73 1.47 0.45 -16.23
C ASN A 73 2.74 1.30 -16.09
N GLN A 74 2.64 2.63 -16.17
CA GLN A 74 3.77 3.54 -15.93
C GLN A 74 4.18 3.60 -14.46
N GLN A 75 3.22 3.49 -13.54
CA GLN A 75 3.46 3.53 -12.10
C GLN A 75 3.79 2.15 -11.50
N TRP A 76 3.41 1.04 -12.16
CA TRP A 76 3.56 -0.32 -11.63
C TRP A 76 4.99 -0.88 -11.83
N THR A 77 6.00 -0.14 -11.39
CA THR A 77 7.42 -0.39 -11.69
C THR A 77 8.22 -0.89 -10.49
N SER A 78 8.00 -0.34 -9.29
CA SER A 78 8.65 -0.74 -8.05
C SER A 78 7.61 -1.02 -6.96
N LEU A 79 7.97 -1.81 -5.95
CA LEU A 79 7.09 -2.05 -4.80
C LEU A 79 6.67 -0.74 -4.12
N GLU A 80 7.59 0.23 -3.98
CA GLU A 80 7.29 1.54 -3.41
C GLU A 80 6.21 2.29 -4.20
N GLU A 81 6.35 2.35 -5.53
CA GLU A 81 5.36 3.02 -6.39
C GLU A 81 4.01 2.31 -6.36
N LYS A 82 4.01 0.97 -6.35
CA LYS A 82 2.79 0.16 -6.21
C LYS A 82 2.05 0.49 -4.90
N LEU A 83 2.78 0.55 -3.78
CA LEU A 83 2.22 0.85 -2.47
C LEU A 83 1.65 2.27 -2.37
N ASN A 84 2.18 3.22 -3.15
CA ASN A 84 1.68 4.59 -3.21
C ASN A 84 0.33 4.73 -3.91
N ILE A 85 -0.02 3.79 -4.81
CA ILE A 85 -1.25 3.87 -5.62
C ILE A 85 -2.33 2.86 -5.24
N VAL A 86 -2.01 1.86 -4.42
CA VAL A 86 -2.99 0.90 -3.88
C VAL A 86 -3.70 1.51 -2.66
N SER A 87 -5.00 1.23 -2.49
CA SER A 87 -5.75 1.65 -1.29
C SER A 87 -5.14 1.02 -0.03
N GLY A 88 -4.76 1.86 0.93
CA GLY A 88 -4.14 1.44 2.17
C GLY A 88 -5.03 0.52 3.00
N LYS A 89 -6.33 0.76 3.06
CA LYS A 89 -7.29 -0.10 3.81
C LYS A 89 -7.37 -1.52 3.25
N ASP A 90 -7.55 -1.66 1.94
CA ASP A 90 -7.66 -2.97 1.32
C ASP A 90 -6.32 -3.72 1.38
N LEU A 91 -5.22 -2.98 1.21
CA LEU A 91 -3.88 -3.52 1.36
C LEU A 91 -3.61 -4.00 2.79
N LEU A 92 -3.99 -3.21 3.81
CA LEU A 92 -3.82 -3.59 5.23
C LEU A 92 -4.57 -4.89 5.52
N ARG A 93 -5.83 -4.98 5.08
CA ARG A 93 -6.66 -6.17 5.28
C ARG A 93 -6.02 -7.40 4.63
N SER A 94 -5.57 -7.30 3.39
CA SER A 94 -4.92 -8.41 2.68
C SER A 94 -3.56 -8.76 3.28
N THR A 95 -2.77 -7.76 3.69
CA THR A 95 -1.50 -7.95 4.39
C THR A 95 -1.69 -8.72 5.69
N ASN A 96 -2.69 -8.33 6.50
CA ASN A 96 -2.97 -8.99 7.78
C ASN A 96 -3.35 -10.45 7.59
N ARG A 97 -4.21 -10.73 6.59
CA ARG A 97 -4.58 -12.10 6.21
C ARG A 97 -3.36 -12.89 5.74
N TRP A 98 -2.59 -12.33 4.82
CA TRP A 98 -1.41 -12.99 4.25
C TRP A 98 -0.36 -13.31 5.31
N ILE A 99 -0.07 -12.39 6.24
CA ILE A 99 0.87 -12.63 7.34
C ILE A 99 0.35 -13.75 8.27
N LYS A 100 -0.95 -13.72 8.60
CA LYS A 100 -1.56 -14.75 9.44
C LYS A 100 -1.50 -16.14 8.78
N GLU A 101 -1.71 -16.21 7.48
CA GLU A 101 -1.71 -17.48 6.74
C GLU A 101 -0.29 -18.06 6.60
N ASN A 102 0.70 -17.22 6.24
CA ASN A 102 2.07 -17.64 5.93
C ASN A 102 2.96 -17.78 7.17
N TYR A 103 2.78 -16.93 8.17
CA TYR A 103 3.66 -16.85 9.35
C TYR A 103 2.95 -17.18 10.66
N LYS A 104 1.63 -17.41 10.64
CA LYS A 104 0.80 -17.67 11.84
C LYS A 104 0.87 -16.54 12.88
N ILE A 105 1.16 -15.32 12.43
CA ILE A 105 1.28 -14.12 13.27
C ILE A 105 0.09 -13.18 13.01
N ASN A 106 -0.43 -12.58 14.08
CA ASN A 106 -1.43 -11.52 13.97
C ASN A 106 -0.75 -10.17 13.70
N CYS A 107 -0.81 -9.72 12.45
CA CYS A 107 -0.44 -8.36 12.07
C CYS A 107 -1.64 -7.44 12.37
N SER A 108 -1.69 -6.86 13.56
CA SER A 108 -2.68 -5.84 13.91
C SER A 108 -2.10 -4.45 13.71
N MET A 109 -2.94 -3.41 13.66
CA MET A 109 -2.44 -2.02 13.69
C MET A 109 -1.54 -1.77 14.90
N LYS A 110 -1.87 -2.33 16.07
CA LYS A 110 -1.02 -2.26 17.26
C LYS A 110 0.33 -2.96 17.05
N SER A 111 0.35 -4.09 16.35
CA SER A 111 1.60 -4.80 16.02
C SER A 111 2.48 -3.96 15.09
N ILE A 112 1.87 -3.31 14.09
CA ILE A 112 2.56 -2.40 13.16
C ILE A 112 3.16 -1.23 13.94
N PHE A 113 2.37 -0.52 14.75
CA PHE A 113 2.86 0.60 15.56
C PHE A 113 4.01 0.20 16.49
N ASN A 114 3.92 -0.96 17.14
CA ASN A 114 4.99 -1.44 18.03
C ASN A 114 6.28 -1.82 17.27
N ALA A 115 6.19 -2.16 15.99
CA ALA A 115 7.34 -2.51 15.14
C ALA A 115 7.95 -1.28 14.43
N MET A 116 7.23 -0.16 14.38
CA MET A 116 7.72 1.09 13.82
C MET A 116 8.82 1.70 14.68
N LYS A 117 9.80 2.30 14.01
CA LYS A 117 10.82 3.17 14.58
C LYS A 117 10.58 4.61 14.10
N PRO A 118 11.14 5.62 14.79
CA PRO A 118 11.00 7.02 14.36
C PRO A 118 11.43 7.28 12.91
N GLU A 119 12.48 6.59 12.44
CA GLU A 119 12.97 6.68 11.05
C GLU A 119 12.00 6.11 10.00
N ASP A 120 11.02 5.29 10.40
CA ASP A 120 10.02 4.76 9.47
C ASP A 120 8.85 5.73 9.27
N ILE A 121 8.77 6.85 9.97
CA ILE A 121 7.68 7.81 9.81
C ILE A 121 8.04 8.75 8.65
N ASP A 122 7.19 8.81 7.61
CA ASP A 122 7.40 9.74 6.50
C ASP A 122 7.38 11.19 6.98
N ARG A 123 8.26 12.02 6.39
CA ARG A 123 8.35 13.45 6.74
C ARG A 123 7.02 14.17 6.60
N GLU A 124 6.24 13.84 5.58
CA GLU A 124 4.88 14.36 5.37
C GLU A 124 3.98 14.11 6.59
N MET A 125 4.03 12.90 7.18
CA MET A 125 3.28 12.59 8.40
C MET A 125 3.80 13.35 9.62
N VAL A 126 5.12 13.55 9.72
CA VAL A 126 5.72 14.37 10.79
C VAL A 126 5.26 15.83 10.67
N GLU A 127 5.22 16.38 9.45
CA GLU A 127 4.73 17.73 9.17
C GLU A 127 3.25 17.88 9.56
N VAL A 128 2.40 16.93 9.15
CA VAL A 128 0.98 16.91 9.53
C VAL A 128 0.81 16.84 11.04
N LEU A 129 1.55 15.97 11.73
CA LEU A 129 1.49 15.85 13.20
C LEU A 129 1.92 17.16 13.88
N ASN A 130 2.99 17.79 13.41
CA ASN A 130 3.46 19.06 13.95
C ASN A 130 2.45 20.20 13.77
N LEU A 131 1.68 20.21 12.68
CA LEU A 131 0.60 21.19 12.50
C LEU A 131 -0.53 20.98 13.52
N LEU A 132 -0.87 19.72 13.80
CA LEU A 132 -1.96 19.37 14.73
C LEU A 132 -1.60 19.58 16.21
N THR A 133 -0.31 19.44 16.58
CA THR A 133 0.13 19.54 17.97
C THR A 133 0.64 20.92 18.38
N ASN A 134 0.99 21.78 17.42
CA ASN A 134 1.33 23.19 17.66
C ASN A 134 0.10 24.12 17.53
N SER A 135 -1.11 23.58 17.71
CA SER A 135 -2.38 24.32 17.74
C SER A 135 -2.88 24.54 19.16
#